data_AF-A0A416T1B2-F1
#
_entry.id   AF-A0A416T1B2-F1
#
_cell.length_a   1.000
_cell.length_b   1.000
_cell.length_c   1.000
_cell.angle_alpha   90.00
_cell.angle_beta   90.00
_cell.angle_gamma   90.00
#
_symmetry.space_group_name_H-M   'P 1'
#
loop_
_entity.id
_entity.type
_entity.pdbx_description
1 polymer ?
#
loop_
_entity_poly.entity_id
_entity_poly.type
_entity_poly.pdbx_seq_one_letter_code
_entity_poly.pdbx_strand_id
1 'polypeptide(L)'
;MNKNVSCLLYIFILLFTGCEYQVGDNFIDVEKPAGEIEMSVELTADNDGQKIVISEESTTIKYNLNTSGHKLVVCIFNMGEKQWIEKVASGVFVINKGEVPVGNYTLKCDIYVSSGSGSIADQTGMENYLGTYSWPVEVITYEEPAYSLTYKTNADGYLELSWEKPLLNESIFDYYRVIGSSLDVKITDRDQLSYICKSHIGQSTDYQVSVYFKNGRTPWLLGYANLPMQYPEITYDSSDPDSLQINIIRPYKSVMNIEYDRKLLVSEYAADFIRVPYAAFGASNPEMVVEVLPWDKADRVFGANIHKYESVQASLGILIAPEQNWARYGYNVQEDIMYVSSYGEITNWLWPDIIRYKEYKGPDGNNVNNYALSMYNSRMAAAHNQTIDVLESKEMQHVRTIKLGNLYSFVGAMTFTKDDKLVCLVSSLNQTVFVYRMSDGALENSFEFSEYLNAYNASFSSDGRYLCCENSDRSGFTMVILENNRPVSMKKMDLSYSGLCMNPLNPEQLIVSTNGKIQVYNCRDLSLIHSLDYPGMLVSNVDPKTGFLLLRGSGNVKVIDMKTNTVLYTKEVSSFSECKLYGNVLLSNTGYALHIEKYLKK
;
A
#
# COMPACT_ATOMS: atom_id res chain seq x y z
N MET A 1 120.65 61.34 17.63
CA MET A 1 119.30 61.18 17.02
C MET A 1 118.57 62.52 17.04
N ASN A 2 118.13 62.93 15.85
CA ASN A 2 116.94 63.73 15.52
C ASN A 2 116.81 65.15 16.10
N LYS A 3 117.46 66.13 15.45
CA LYS A 3 117.10 67.56 15.50
C LYS A 3 116.43 68.09 14.22
N ASN A 4 116.05 67.19 13.30
CA ASN A 4 115.42 67.55 12.00
C ASN A 4 113.90 67.35 11.94
N VAL A 5 113.21 67.15 13.08
CA VAL A 5 111.75 66.91 13.08
C VAL A 5 110.95 68.09 13.68
N SER A 6 111.58 69.03 14.38
CA SER A 6 110.85 70.14 15.03
C SER A 6 110.45 71.30 14.11
N CYS A 7 111.13 71.53 12.98
CA CYS A 7 110.79 72.68 12.13
C CYS A 7 109.71 72.41 11.06
N LEU A 8 109.47 71.15 10.67
CA LEU A 8 108.37 70.83 9.74
C LEU A 8 106.99 70.87 10.42
N LEU A 9 106.93 70.67 11.74
CA LEU A 9 105.68 70.70 12.50
C LEU A 9 105.14 72.14 12.69
N TYR A 10 106.01 73.15 12.69
CA TYR A 10 105.61 74.55 12.78
C TYR A 10 105.11 75.14 11.45
N ILE A 11 105.46 74.55 10.30
CA ILE A 11 104.96 74.96 8.99
C ILE A 11 103.56 74.36 8.71
N PHE A 12 103.23 73.21 9.31
CA PHE A 12 101.92 72.58 9.15
C PHE A 12 100.79 73.30 9.92
N ILE A 13 101.12 74.08 10.95
CA ILE A 13 100.15 74.86 11.75
C ILE A 13 99.76 76.17 11.04
N LEU A 14 100.53 76.62 10.03
CA LEU A 14 100.26 77.82 9.24
C LEU A 14 99.29 77.59 8.06
N LEU A 15 98.73 76.39 7.87
CA LEU A 15 97.85 76.06 6.74
C LEU A 15 96.38 75.78 7.11
N PHE A 16 95.96 76.00 8.36
CA PHE A 16 94.57 75.76 8.81
C PHE A 16 93.88 76.96 9.47
N THR A 17 94.24 78.19 9.10
CA THR A 17 93.46 79.38 9.51
C THR A 17 92.97 80.11 8.27
N GLY A 18 91.72 79.87 7.88
CA GLY A 18 91.11 80.58 6.74
C GLY A 18 89.95 79.88 6.04
N CYS A 19 88.96 79.40 6.79
CA CYS A 19 87.57 79.27 6.30
C CYS A 19 86.65 79.33 7.51
N GLU A 20 86.30 80.55 7.93
CA GLU A 20 85.07 80.76 8.70
C GLU A 20 83.91 80.41 7.78
N TYR A 21 83.30 79.24 7.98
CA TYR A 21 82.00 78.94 7.40
C TYR A 21 80.98 79.79 8.16
N GLN A 22 80.38 80.79 7.50
CA GLN A 22 79.23 81.49 8.04
C GLN A 22 78.12 80.46 8.27
N VAL A 23 77.83 80.17 9.53
CA VAL A 23 76.61 79.47 9.92
C VAL A 23 75.47 80.46 9.70
N GLY A 24 74.90 80.47 8.49
CA GLY A 24 73.57 81.01 8.28
C GLY A 24 72.58 80.20 9.12
N ASP A 25 71.52 80.85 9.60
CA ASP A 25 70.47 80.22 10.40
C ASP A 25 69.98 78.92 9.71
N ASN A 26 70.36 77.76 10.25
CA ASN A 26 69.95 76.44 9.74
C ASN A 26 68.55 76.03 10.21
N PHE A 27 67.71 77.02 10.53
CA PHE A 27 66.30 76.81 10.87
C PHE A 27 65.47 77.38 9.72
N ILE A 28 65.03 76.50 8.83
CA ILE A 28 63.90 76.81 7.95
C ILE A 28 62.66 76.64 8.82
N ASP A 29 61.97 77.74 9.13
CA ASP A 29 60.63 77.66 9.70
C ASP A 29 59.70 77.11 8.61
N VAL A 30 59.38 75.83 8.75
CA VAL A 30 58.44 75.13 7.90
C VAL A 30 57.05 75.31 8.49
N GLU A 31 56.05 75.60 7.66
CA GLU A 31 54.67 75.70 8.12
C GLU A 31 54.26 74.39 8.82
N LYS A 32 53.67 74.52 10.01
CA LYS A 32 53.15 73.37 10.74
C LYS A 32 52.07 72.69 9.89
N PRO A 33 52.05 71.35 9.85
CA PRO A 33 50.97 70.62 9.21
C PRO A 33 49.61 71.11 9.70
N ALA A 34 48.63 71.19 8.79
CA ALA A 34 47.23 71.41 9.15
C ALA A 34 46.77 70.41 10.25
N GLY A 35 45.79 70.79 11.07
CA GLY A 35 45.35 69.95 12.19
C GLY A 35 44.69 68.64 11.72
N GLU A 36 43.77 68.73 10.76
CA GLU A 36 43.04 67.60 10.19
C GLU A 36 42.92 67.80 8.68
N ILE A 37 42.96 66.70 7.93
CA ILE A 37 42.70 66.66 6.49
C ILE A 37 41.56 65.69 6.21
N GLU A 38 40.73 66.02 5.23
CA GLU A 38 39.67 65.11 4.80
C GLU A 38 40.28 63.99 3.96
N MET A 39 40.00 62.74 4.30
CA MET A 39 40.34 61.58 3.48
C MET A 39 39.07 60.78 3.22
N SER A 40 39.06 59.93 2.20
CA SER A 40 37.96 58.98 2.01
C SER A 40 38.43 57.70 1.31
N VAL A 41 37.68 56.63 1.53
CA VAL A 41 37.90 55.32 0.90
C VAL A 41 36.61 54.86 0.25
N GLU A 42 36.67 54.63 -1.05
CA GLU A 42 35.61 53.96 -1.80
C GLU A 42 36.02 52.52 -2.05
N LEU A 43 35.18 51.57 -1.64
CA LEU A 43 35.35 50.15 -1.93
C LEU A 43 34.28 49.69 -2.92
N THR A 44 34.71 48.97 -3.95
CA THR A 44 33.79 48.17 -4.78
C THR A 44 33.79 46.75 -4.24
N ALA A 45 32.78 46.40 -3.46
CA ALA A 45 32.61 45.09 -2.83
C ALA A 45 31.15 44.63 -2.91
N ASP A 46 30.94 43.33 -3.06
CA ASP A 46 29.62 42.72 -2.91
C ASP A 46 29.16 42.92 -1.45
N ASN A 47 28.04 43.60 -1.27
CA ASN A 47 27.47 43.92 0.03
C ASN A 47 25.96 43.65 0.05
N ASP A 48 25.41 43.45 1.25
CA ASP A 48 23.97 43.27 1.49
C ASP A 48 23.27 44.57 1.95
N GLY A 49 23.94 45.71 1.77
CA GLY A 49 23.49 47.02 2.27
C GLY A 49 23.89 47.33 3.72
N GLN A 50 24.41 46.36 4.48
CA GLN A 50 24.89 46.56 5.86
C GLN A 50 26.34 46.07 6.06
N LYS A 51 26.76 45.02 5.35
CA LYS A 51 28.09 44.40 5.45
C LYS A 51 28.58 43.87 4.10
N ILE A 52 29.90 43.68 3.99
CA ILE A 52 30.54 43.02 2.85
C ILE A 52 30.38 41.51 3.02
N VAL A 53 29.95 40.80 1.97
CA VAL A 53 29.75 39.35 2.00
C VAL A 53 30.78 38.66 1.11
N ILE A 54 31.56 37.76 1.70
CA ILE A 54 32.57 36.95 1.02
C ILE A 54 32.01 35.53 0.92
N SER A 55 31.49 35.21 -0.25
CA SER A 55 30.97 33.87 -0.53
C SER A 55 31.78 33.10 -1.55
N GLU A 56 32.70 33.76 -2.24
CA GLU A 56 33.56 33.18 -3.26
C GLU A 56 34.89 32.75 -2.72
N GLU A 57 35.46 31.74 -3.39
CA GLU A 57 36.78 31.24 -3.06
C GLU A 57 37.86 32.31 -3.17
N SER A 58 37.68 33.26 -4.10
CA SER A 58 38.42 34.51 -4.14
C SER A 58 37.48 35.69 -4.44
N THR A 59 37.48 36.69 -3.57
CA THR A 59 36.71 37.93 -3.73
C THR A 59 37.68 39.08 -3.97
N THR A 60 37.57 39.74 -5.12
CA THR A 60 38.41 40.91 -5.46
C THR A 60 37.73 42.19 -4.99
N ILE A 61 38.38 42.90 -4.07
CA ILE A 61 37.93 44.20 -3.58
C ILE A 61 38.73 45.29 -4.30
N LYS A 62 38.04 46.18 -5.01
CA LYS A 62 38.67 47.37 -5.59
C LYS A 62 38.58 48.52 -4.59
N TYR A 63 39.65 49.30 -4.48
CA TYR A 63 39.68 50.48 -3.63
C TYR A 63 40.13 51.72 -4.39
N ASN A 64 39.59 52.86 -3.99
CA ASN A 64 40.00 54.19 -4.45
C ASN A 64 40.08 55.13 -3.24
N LEU A 65 41.23 55.75 -3.04
CA LEU A 65 41.53 56.63 -1.90
C LEU A 65 41.54 58.09 -2.37
N ASN A 66 40.82 58.95 -1.66
CA ASN A 66 41.03 60.39 -1.76
C ASN A 66 42.01 60.83 -0.66
N THR A 67 43.23 61.21 -1.05
CA THR A 67 44.28 61.68 -0.14
C THR A 67 44.34 63.21 -0.01
N SER A 68 43.36 63.93 -0.57
CA SER A 68 43.28 65.40 -0.55
C SER A 68 44.57 66.09 -1.01
N GLY A 69 45.23 65.53 -2.04
CA GLY A 69 46.45 66.07 -2.63
C GLY A 69 47.75 65.69 -1.90
N HIS A 70 47.68 65.02 -0.74
CA HIS A 70 48.86 64.53 -0.03
C HIS A 70 49.40 63.25 -0.67
N LYS A 71 50.73 63.07 -0.60
CA LYS A 71 51.40 61.88 -1.13
C LYS A 71 51.11 60.69 -0.24
N LEU A 72 50.58 59.61 -0.82
CA LEU A 72 50.38 58.36 -0.09
C LEU A 72 51.71 57.78 0.35
N VAL A 73 51.83 57.46 1.64
CA VAL A 73 52.95 56.72 2.21
C VAL A 73 52.64 55.22 2.19
N VAL A 74 51.51 54.84 2.79
CA VAL A 74 51.01 53.46 2.77
C VAL A 74 49.54 53.41 3.12
N CYS A 75 48.82 52.46 2.54
CA CYS A 75 47.46 52.06 2.91
C CYS A 75 47.51 50.61 3.37
N ILE A 76 46.89 50.30 4.50
CA ILE A 76 46.93 48.98 5.11
C ILE A 76 45.50 48.51 5.36
N PHE A 77 45.08 47.48 4.63
CA PHE A 77 43.84 46.76 4.91
C PHE A 77 44.14 45.60 5.84
N ASN A 78 43.37 45.46 6.92
CA ASN A 78 43.49 44.39 7.90
C ASN A 78 42.15 43.70 8.10
N MET A 79 42.16 42.37 8.14
CA MET A 79 40.99 41.57 8.49
C MET A 79 41.44 40.29 9.22
N GLY A 80 41.11 40.18 10.51
CA GLY A 80 41.69 39.12 11.35
C GLY A 80 43.21 39.24 11.43
N GLU A 81 43.93 38.14 11.14
CA GLU A 81 45.40 38.11 11.08
C GLU A 81 45.96 38.49 9.69
N LYS A 82 45.09 38.76 8.71
CA LYS A 82 45.48 39.06 7.33
C LYS A 82 45.66 40.55 7.11
N GLN A 83 46.67 40.87 6.32
CA GLN A 83 47.07 42.25 6.01
C GLN A 83 47.40 42.38 4.52
N TRP A 84 46.84 43.42 3.89
CA TRP A 84 47.16 43.82 2.52
C TRP A 84 47.76 45.24 2.57
N ILE A 85 49.00 45.38 2.09
CA ILE A 85 49.77 46.62 2.16
C ILE A 85 49.90 47.21 0.77
N GLU A 86 49.35 48.40 0.59
CA GLU A 86 49.22 49.08 -0.68
C GLU A 86 49.97 50.42 -0.65
N LYS A 87 50.67 50.75 -1.74
CA LYS A 87 51.45 52.01 -1.87
C LYS A 87 50.94 52.92 -2.99
N VAL A 88 49.77 52.61 -3.53
CA VAL A 88 49.11 53.38 -4.58
C VAL A 88 47.71 53.79 -4.12
N ALA A 89 47.22 54.93 -4.60
CA ALA A 89 45.93 55.49 -4.16
C ALA A 89 44.71 54.74 -4.73
N SER A 90 44.91 53.88 -5.73
CA SER A 90 43.84 53.06 -6.31
C SER A 90 44.40 51.70 -6.70
N GLY A 91 43.69 50.63 -6.38
CA GLY A 91 44.15 49.27 -6.65
C GLY A 91 43.10 48.22 -6.32
N VAL A 92 43.56 46.97 -6.25
CA VAL A 92 42.72 45.83 -5.89
C VAL A 92 43.46 44.93 -4.91
N PHE A 93 42.73 44.34 -3.96
CA PHE A 93 43.24 43.25 -3.15
C PHE A 93 42.24 42.10 -3.18
N VAL A 94 42.73 40.88 -2.95
CA VAL A 94 41.94 39.66 -3.03
C VAL A 94 41.84 39.03 -1.65
N ILE A 95 40.61 38.72 -1.25
CA ILE A 95 40.34 37.94 -0.06
C ILE A 95 40.03 36.51 -0.50
N ASN A 96 40.89 35.56 -0.11
CA ASN A 96 40.70 34.15 -0.39
C ASN A 96 40.03 33.47 0.80
N LYS A 97 38.95 32.71 0.55
CA LYS A 97 38.21 31.99 1.61
C LYS A 97 39.06 30.89 2.26
N GLY A 98 39.94 30.23 1.50
CA GLY A 98 40.91 29.28 2.06
C GLY A 98 41.88 29.89 3.09
N GLU A 99 42.00 31.22 3.13
CA GLU A 99 42.87 31.95 4.05
C GLU A 99 42.14 32.62 5.20
N VAL A 100 40.80 32.75 5.11
CA VAL A 100 39.95 33.37 6.12
C VAL A 100 38.75 32.45 6.37
N PRO A 101 38.72 31.74 7.51
CA PRO A 101 37.63 30.82 7.84
C PRO A 101 36.24 31.47 7.84
N VAL A 102 35.19 30.66 7.68
CA VAL A 102 33.79 31.10 7.81
C VAL A 102 33.57 31.81 9.15
N GLY A 103 32.95 32.99 9.13
CA GLY A 103 32.74 33.80 10.33
C GLY A 103 32.49 35.28 10.06
N ASN A 104 32.34 36.04 11.14
CA ASN A 104 32.14 37.48 11.13
C ASN A 104 33.46 38.20 11.44
N TYR A 105 33.81 39.19 10.62
CA TYR A 105 35.05 39.95 10.68
C TYR A 105 34.80 41.46 10.55
N THR A 106 35.84 42.24 10.78
CA THR A 106 35.88 43.66 10.47
C THR A 106 37.08 43.93 9.57
N LEU A 107 36.82 44.47 8.38
CA LEU A 107 37.86 44.98 7.49
C LEU A 107 38.20 46.40 7.92
N LYS A 108 39.43 46.63 8.35
CA LYS A 108 39.94 47.93 8.77
C LYS A 108 40.93 48.46 7.73
N CYS A 109 40.82 49.72 7.34
CA CYS A 109 41.77 50.39 6.46
C CYS A 109 42.45 51.54 7.24
N ASP A 110 43.78 51.48 7.36
CA ASP A 110 44.59 52.54 7.92
C ASP A 110 45.43 53.19 6.80
N ILE A 111 45.25 54.48 6.59
CA ILE A 111 45.86 55.27 5.50
C ILE A 111 46.84 56.26 6.10
N TYR A 112 48.07 56.22 5.63
CA TYR A 112 49.14 57.13 6.01
C TYR A 112 49.50 57.98 4.79
N VAL A 113 49.34 59.29 4.89
CA VAL A 113 49.74 60.25 3.86
C VAL A 113 50.75 61.24 4.43
N SER A 114 51.67 61.72 3.59
CA SER A 114 52.68 62.70 3.98
C SER A 114 52.02 63.96 4.52
N SER A 115 52.59 64.54 5.57
CA SER A 115 52.10 65.83 6.08
C SER A 115 52.20 66.96 5.06
N GLY A 116 53.13 66.85 4.09
CA GLY A 116 53.35 67.84 3.04
C GLY A 116 54.03 69.12 3.54
N SER A 117 54.55 69.11 4.77
CA SER A 117 55.25 70.24 5.36
C SER A 117 56.60 70.49 4.66
N GLY A 118 57.28 69.44 4.17
CA GLY A 118 58.65 69.55 3.67
C GLY A 118 59.72 69.56 4.78
N SER A 119 59.32 69.31 6.03
CA SER A 119 60.23 69.14 7.17
C SER A 119 61.15 67.91 7.00
N ILE A 120 62.24 67.82 7.77
CA ILE A 120 63.06 66.59 7.77
C ILE A 120 62.22 65.39 8.22
N ALA A 121 61.26 65.59 9.12
CA ALA A 121 60.35 64.53 9.56
C ALA A 121 59.39 64.10 8.44
N ASP A 122 58.90 65.02 7.62
CA ASP A 122 58.08 64.72 6.42
C ASP A 122 58.92 64.01 5.34
N GLN A 123 60.15 64.47 5.09
CA GLN A 123 61.07 63.86 4.12
C GLN A 123 61.56 62.47 4.53
N THR A 124 61.68 62.22 5.85
CA THR A 124 62.06 60.90 6.40
C THR A 124 60.85 60.00 6.68
N GLY A 125 59.62 60.46 6.41
CA GLY A 125 58.38 59.70 6.58
C GLY A 125 57.95 59.52 8.04
N MET A 126 58.50 60.31 8.96
CA MET A 126 58.19 60.32 10.39
C MET A 126 57.01 61.24 10.76
N GLU A 127 56.54 62.08 9.83
CA GLU A 127 55.41 63.01 10.01
C GLU A 127 54.29 62.71 8.97
N ASN A 128 53.21 62.06 9.41
CA ASN A 128 52.11 61.61 8.54
C ASN A 128 50.75 61.90 9.15
N TYR A 129 49.74 62.10 8.31
CA TYR A 129 48.33 62.00 8.71
C TYR A 129 47.87 60.55 8.68
N LEU A 130 47.02 60.17 9.63
CA LEU A 130 46.39 58.84 9.73
C LEU A 130 44.88 58.96 9.53
N GLY A 131 44.33 58.22 8.58
CA GLY A 131 42.89 57.98 8.42
C GLY A 131 42.55 56.53 8.68
N THR A 132 41.54 56.25 9.49
CA THR A 132 41.08 54.89 9.80
C THR A 132 39.62 54.70 9.40
N TYR A 133 39.34 53.66 8.61
CA TYR A 133 38.00 53.27 8.17
C TYR A 133 37.73 51.79 8.49
N SER A 134 36.47 51.42 8.70
CA SER A 134 36.10 50.04 9.02
C SER A 134 34.76 49.62 8.43
N TRP A 135 34.69 48.40 7.91
CA TRP A 135 33.48 47.78 7.37
C TRP A 135 33.26 46.40 8.00
N PRO A 136 32.02 46.04 8.38
CA PRO A 136 31.71 44.67 8.79
C PRO A 136 31.79 43.72 7.57
N VAL A 137 32.32 42.52 7.78
CA VAL A 137 32.49 41.49 6.76
C VAL A 137 31.99 40.15 7.27
N GLU A 138 31.26 39.40 6.45
CA GLU A 138 30.87 38.02 6.75
C GLU A 138 31.40 37.07 5.66
N VAL A 139 32.09 36.01 6.09
CA VAL A 139 32.57 34.94 5.21
C VAL A 139 31.65 33.74 5.36
N ILE A 140 31.03 33.29 4.26
CA ILE A 140 30.08 32.17 4.24
C ILE A 140 30.53 31.05 3.29
N THR A 141 30.00 29.83 3.50
CA THR A 141 30.23 28.67 2.62
C THR A 141 28.89 28.06 2.17
N TYR A 142 28.87 27.51 0.94
CA TYR A 142 27.68 26.91 0.32
C TYR A 142 27.80 25.38 0.16
N GLU A 143 28.56 24.72 1.04
CA GLU A 143 28.95 23.31 0.88
C GLU A 143 28.09 22.34 1.70
N GLU A 144 27.35 22.82 2.70
CA GLU A 144 26.42 22.03 3.50
C GLU A 144 25.01 22.62 3.44
N PRO A 145 23.95 21.80 3.63
CA PRO A 145 22.59 22.30 3.77
C PRO A 145 22.52 23.26 4.94
N ALA A 146 22.28 24.54 4.64
CA ALA A 146 22.23 25.57 5.67
C ALA A 146 20.98 25.49 6.54
N TYR A 147 19.92 24.84 6.05
CA TYR A 147 18.63 24.80 6.73
C TYR A 147 18.04 23.39 6.72
N SER A 148 17.29 23.09 7.77
CA SER A 148 16.39 21.93 7.76
C SER A 148 15.14 22.30 6.99
N LEU A 149 14.80 21.52 5.96
CA LEU A 149 13.51 21.68 5.27
C LEU A 149 12.41 21.20 6.22
N THR A 150 11.47 22.08 6.52
CA THR A 150 10.33 21.76 7.39
C THR A 150 9.12 21.37 6.56
N TYR A 151 8.25 20.55 7.14
CA TYR A 151 7.03 20.12 6.47
C TYR A 151 5.87 19.97 7.44
N LYS A 152 4.65 20.16 6.93
CA LYS A 152 3.39 19.96 7.66
C LYS A 152 2.26 19.65 6.69
N THR A 153 1.15 19.13 7.20
CA THR A 153 -0.12 19.13 6.47
C THR A 153 -0.82 20.47 6.67
N ASN A 154 -1.16 21.16 5.59
CA ASN A 154 -1.82 22.46 5.64
C ASN A 154 -3.33 22.34 5.93
N ALA A 155 -4.02 23.48 6.07
CA ALA A 155 -5.46 23.51 6.37
C ALA A 155 -6.33 22.85 5.29
N ASP A 156 -5.86 22.82 4.05
CA ASP A 156 -6.54 22.17 2.92
C ASP A 156 -6.25 20.66 2.81
N GLY A 157 -5.39 20.13 3.69
CA GLY A 157 -4.99 18.72 3.74
C GLY A 157 -3.80 18.35 2.85
N TYR A 158 -3.13 19.30 2.20
CA TYR A 158 -1.95 19.00 1.37
C TYR A 158 -0.65 19.05 2.17
N LEU A 159 0.36 18.35 1.69
CA LEU A 159 1.73 18.51 2.18
C LEU A 159 2.26 19.91 1.80
N GLU A 160 2.73 20.67 2.78
CA GLU A 160 3.39 21.96 2.60
C GLU A 160 4.83 21.86 3.09
N LEU A 161 5.77 22.17 2.20
CA LEU A 161 7.20 22.30 2.50
C LEU A 161 7.52 23.77 2.78
N SER A 162 8.42 24.05 3.72
CA SER A 162 8.85 25.41 4.05
C SER A 162 10.32 25.47 4.44
N TRP A 163 11.01 26.52 4.00
CA TRP A 163 12.43 26.75 4.26
C TRP A 163 12.69 28.19 4.70
N GLU A 164 13.82 28.43 5.33
CA GLU A 164 14.21 29.77 5.75
C GLU A 164 14.79 30.57 4.58
N LYS A 165 14.64 31.90 4.64
CA LYS A 165 15.17 32.79 3.60
C LYS A 165 16.71 32.78 3.67
N PRO A 166 17.42 32.33 2.63
CA PRO A 166 18.87 32.36 2.61
C PRO A 166 19.42 33.79 2.51
N LEU A 167 20.49 34.02 3.27
CA LEU A 167 21.30 35.24 3.22
C LEU A 167 22.14 35.25 1.93
N LEU A 168 21.55 35.75 0.85
CA LEU A 168 22.15 35.83 -0.48
C LEU A 168 22.04 37.24 -1.06
N ASN A 169 22.98 37.63 -1.92
CA ASN A 169 22.86 38.85 -2.70
C ASN A 169 21.79 38.67 -3.81
N GLU A 170 20.94 39.67 -4.01
CA GLU A 170 19.90 39.67 -5.06
C GLU A 170 20.50 39.61 -6.48
N SER A 171 21.71 40.13 -6.66
CA SER A 171 22.39 40.16 -7.95
C SER A 171 22.77 38.75 -8.44
N ILE A 172 22.99 37.80 -7.52
CA ILE A 172 23.45 36.44 -7.85
C ILE A 172 22.33 35.39 -7.84
N PHE A 173 21.24 35.60 -7.10
CA PHE A 173 20.10 34.68 -7.06
C PHE A 173 19.37 34.61 -8.41
N ASP A 174 19.04 33.39 -8.85
CA ASP A 174 18.18 33.15 -10.02
C ASP A 174 16.82 32.56 -9.62
N TYR A 175 16.79 31.36 -9.02
CA TYR A 175 15.55 30.70 -8.60
C TYR A 175 15.80 29.62 -7.53
N TYR A 176 14.74 29.23 -6.82
CA TYR A 176 14.70 27.97 -6.07
C TYR A 176 14.22 26.83 -6.96
N ARG A 177 14.80 25.65 -6.77
CA ARG A 177 14.31 24.40 -7.35
C ARG A 177 13.91 23.44 -6.24
N VAL A 178 12.66 23.01 -6.26
CA VAL A 178 12.11 22.02 -5.32
C VAL A 178 12.00 20.70 -6.05
N ILE A 179 12.67 19.67 -5.53
CA ILE A 179 12.70 18.32 -6.12
C ILE A 179 12.15 17.33 -5.10
N GLY A 180 11.36 16.37 -5.59
CA GLY A 180 10.95 15.16 -4.89
C GLY A 180 10.79 14.01 -5.89
N SER A 181 10.20 12.88 -5.49
CA SER A 181 10.12 11.69 -6.36
C SER A 181 9.56 11.95 -7.77
N SER A 182 8.48 12.72 -7.88
CA SER A 182 7.84 13.10 -9.15
C SER A 182 7.63 14.62 -9.28
N LEU A 183 8.30 15.38 -8.41
CA LEU A 183 8.19 16.83 -8.33
C LEU A 183 9.49 17.46 -8.84
N ASP A 184 9.38 18.42 -9.74
CA ASP A 184 10.49 19.27 -10.19
C ASP A 184 9.95 20.66 -10.51
N VAL A 185 10.10 21.59 -9.57
CA VAL A 185 9.48 22.92 -9.64
C VAL A 185 10.51 24.01 -9.53
N LYS A 186 10.43 24.96 -10.45
CA LYS A 186 11.19 26.21 -10.46
C LYS A 186 10.36 27.34 -9.85
N ILE A 187 10.89 27.99 -8.83
CA ILE A 187 10.28 29.14 -8.14
C ILE A 187 11.23 30.33 -8.31
N THR A 188 10.84 31.31 -9.12
CA THR A 188 11.63 32.52 -9.39
C THR A 188 11.43 33.62 -8.36
N ASP A 189 10.33 33.57 -7.61
CA ASP A 189 10.08 34.50 -6.52
C ASP A 189 10.95 34.14 -5.32
N ARG A 190 11.86 35.05 -4.96
CA ARG A 190 12.78 34.89 -3.83
C ARG A 190 12.05 34.92 -2.48
N ASP A 191 10.90 35.59 -2.42
CA ASP A 191 10.13 35.74 -1.18
C ASP A 191 9.14 34.57 -0.97
N GLN A 192 8.98 33.70 -1.97
CA GLN A 192 8.25 32.45 -1.81
C GLN A 192 9.13 31.41 -1.09
N LEU A 193 8.86 31.23 0.20
CA LEU A 193 9.61 30.35 1.10
C LEU A 193 8.89 29.03 1.41
N SER A 194 7.85 28.71 0.66
CA SER A 194 7.07 27.49 0.81
C SER A 194 6.55 26.97 -0.52
N TYR A 195 6.24 25.67 -0.54
CA TYR A 195 5.65 24.99 -1.69
C TYR A 195 4.64 23.93 -1.25
N ILE A 196 3.49 23.87 -1.93
CA ILE A 196 2.42 22.90 -1.66
C ILE A 196 2.54 21.73 -2.63
N CYS A 197 2.86 20.55 -2.10
CA CYS A 197 3.01 19.30 -2.83
C CYS A 197 1.64 18.63 -3.05
N LYS A 198 0.88 19.09 -4.05
CA LYS A 198 -0.46 18.56 -4.38
C LYS A 198 -0.48 17.08 -4.82
N SER A 199 0.66 16.59 -5.30
CA SER A 199 0.86 15.23 -5.81
C SER A 199 1.15 14.19 -4.71
N HIS A 200 1.34 14.62 -3.46
CA HIS A 200 1.74 13.74 -2.35
C HIS A 200 0.51 13.11 -1.67
N ILE A 201 0.49 11.79 -1.56
CA ILE A 201 -0.60 11.03 -0.93
C ILE A 201 -0.11 10.15 0.23
N GLY A 202 1.16 10.26 0.62
CA GLY A 202 1.75 9.48 1.71
C GLY A 202 2.82 8.47 1.32
N GLN A 203 3.25 8.43 0.06
CA GLN A 203 4.41 7.65 -0.33
C GLN A 203 5.68 8.17 0.37
N SER A 204 6.66 7.29 0.63
CA SER A 204 7.97 7.74 1.11
C SER A 204 8.61 8.66 0.06
N THR A 205 9.10 9.83 0.48
CA THR A 205 9.72 10.78 -0.46
C THR A 205 10.78 11.62 0.22
N ASP A 206 11.93 11.72 -0.43
CA ASP A 206 12.98 12.66 -0.07
C ASP A 206 12.75 13.96 -0.87
N TYR A 207 12.47 15.03 -0.15
CA TYR A 207 12.33 16.37 -0.72
C TYR A 207 13.60 17.17 -0.50
N GLN A 208 14.00 17.94 -1.52
CA GLN A 208 15.11 18.86 -1.42
C GLN A 208 14.77 20.20 -2.06
N VAL A 209 15.34 21.26 -1.49
CA VAL A 209 15.28 22.62 -2.05
C VAL A 209 16.70 23.06 -2.34
N SER A 210 16.93 23.55 -3.55
CA SER A 210 18.23 24.08 -3.96
C SER A 210 18.10 25.49 -4.51
N VAL A 211 19.12 26.31 -4.32
CA VAL A 211 19.25 27.64 -4.92
C VAL A 211 20.09 27.54 -6.19
N TYR A 212 19.60 28.13 -7.27
CA TYR A 212 20.33 28.31 -8.52
C TYR A 212 20.75 29.76 -8.69
N PHE A 213 21.93 29.96 -9.28
CA PHE A 213 22.57 31.26 -9.41
C PHE A 213 22.68 31.70 -10.88
N LYS A 214 22.54 33.00 -11.14
CA LYS A 214 22.58 33.59 -12.50
C LYS A 214 23.92 33.42 -13.21
N ASN A 215 25.00 33.28 -12.43
CA ASN A 215 26.37 33.18 -12.92
C ASN A 215 26.80 31.74 -13.26
N GLY A 216 25.86 30.77 -13.25
CA GLY A 216 26.14 29.39 -13.64
C GLY A 216 26.95 28.58 -12.62
N ARG A 217 27.05 29.06 -11.37
CA ARG A 217 27.64 28.28 -10.27
C ARG A 217 26.85 27.02 -9.97
N THR A 218 27.54 26.06 -9.35
CA THR A 218 26.91 24.85 -8.81
C THR A 218 25.74 25.23 -7.90
N PRO A 219 24.57 24.59 -8.06
CA PRO A 219 23.42 24.86 -7.20
C PRO A 219 23.74 24.56 -5.75
N TRP A 220 23.26 25.41 -4.84
CA TRP A 220 23.43 25.21 -3.41
C TRP A 220 22.24 24.42 -2.86
N LEU A 221 22.49 23.26 -2.26
CA LEU A 221 21.45 22.53 -1.52
C LEU A 221 21.09 23.31 -0.26
N LEU A 222 19.89 23.89 -0.24
CA LEU A 222 19.42 24.73 0.86
C LEU A 222 18.98 23.88 2.06
N GLY A 223 18.28 22.76 1.78
CA GLY A 223 17.79 21.84 2.78
C GLY A 223 17.15 20.60 2.17
N TYR A 224 16.96 19.58 3.01
CA TYR A 224 16.31 18.31 2.65
C TYR A 224 15.37 17.84 3.76
N ALA A 225 14.33 17.09 3.39
CA ALA A 225 13.39 16.45 4.30
C ALA A 225 13.07 15.04 3.81
N ASN A 226 13.24 14.06 4.68
CA ASN A 226 12.92 12.67 4.39
C ASN A 226 11.57 12.35 5.02
N LEU A 227 10.54 12.19 4.20
CA LEU A 227 9.19 11.88 4.67
C LEU A 227 8.98 10.36 4.65
N PRO A 228 8.64 9.75 5.81
CA PRO A 228 8.37 8.32 5.86
C PRO A 228 7.08 7.98 5.11
N MET A 229 6.95 6.72 4.72
CA MET A 229 5.72 6.21 4.14
C MET A 229 4.58 6.26 5.15
N GLN A 230 3.50 6.93 4.78
CA GLN A 230 2.25 7.04 5.52
C GLN A 230 1.09 7.04 4.51
N TYR A 231 0.83 5.90 3.86
CA TYR A 231 -0.31 5.79 2.95
C TYR A 231 -1.65 5.89 3.71
N PRO A 232 -2.76 6.16 3.00
CA PRO A 232 -4.09 6.08 3.58
C PRO A 232 -4.33 4.73 4.29
N GLU A 233 -5.20 4.72 5.29
CA GLU A 233 -5.63 3.47 5.92
C GLU A 233 -7.03 3.14 5.43
N ILE A 234 -7.24 1.90 4.97
CA ILE A 234 -8.56 1.43 4.55
C ILE A 234 -9.07 0.37 5.52
N THR A 235 -10.32 0.52 5.94
CA THR A 235 -11.05 -0.48 6.73
C THR A 235 -12.39 -0.81 6.10
N TYR A 236 -12.90 -2.00 6.41
CA TYR A 236 -14.10 -2.53 5.78
C TYR A 236 -15.15 -2.87 6.84
N ASP A 237 -16.41 -2.55 6.56
CA ASP A 237 -17.56 -2.96 7.35
C ASP A 237 -18.54 -3.75 6.48
N SER A 238 -18.73 -5.02 6.85
CA SER A 238 -19.58 -6.02 6.19
C SER A 238 -20.86 -6.32 6.97
N SER A 239 -21.29 -5.40 7.84
CA SER A 239 -22.51 -5.54 8.64
C SER A 239 -23.79 -5.55 7.79
N ASP A 240 -23.78 -4.84 6.66
CA ASP A 240 -24.88 -4.76 5.70
C ASP A 240 -24.83 -5.93 4.71
N PRO A 241 -25.95 -6.63 4.45
CA PRO A 241 -25.97 -7.79 3.55
C PRO A 241 -25.81 -7.45 2.07
N ASP A 242 -26.11 -6.23 1.64
CA ASP A 242 -26.19 -5.88 0.23
C ASP A 242 -25.05 -4.97 -0.21
N SER A 243 -24.32 -4.39 0.75
CA SER A 243 -23.20 -3.49 0.49
C SER A 243 -22.02 -3.68 1.44
N LEU A 244 -20.83 -3.46 0.90
CA LEU A 244 -19.60 -3.29 1.67
C LEU A 244 -19.41 -1.79 1.93
N GLN A 245 -19.25 -1.39 3.19
CA GLN A 245 -18.78 -0.05 3.52
C GLN A 245 -17.25 -0.05 3.53
N ILE A 246 -16.66 0.80 2.69
CA ILE A 246 -15.22 1.06 2.64
C ILE A 246 -14.99 2.40 3.33
N ASN A 247 -14.18 2.40 4.38
CA ASN A 247 -13.76 3.59 5.10
C ASN A 247 -12.30 3.86 4.79
N ILE A 248 -11.93 5.12 4.67
CA ILE A 248 -10.56 5.55 4.38
C ILE A 248 -10.16 6.71 5.30
N ILE A 249 -8.99 6.58 5.92
CA ILE A 249 -8.35 7.64 6.69
C ILE A 249 -7.21 8.20 5.84
N ARG A 250 -7.27 9.49 5.54
CA ARG A 250 -6.33 10.16 4.63
C ARG A 250 -5.34 11.02 5.41
N PRO A 251 -4.03 10.75 5.34
CA PRO A 251 -3.01 11.64 5.89
C PRO A 251 -2.84 12.90 5.04
N TYR A 252 -3.12 12.79 3.74
CA TYR A 252 -3.06 13.89 2.77
C TYR A 252 -4.26 13.88 1.83
N LYS A 253 -4.61 15.07 1.33
CA LYS A 253 -5.78 15.29 0.47
C LYS A 253 -5.71 14.44 -0.81
N SER A 254 -6.67 13.54 -0.94
CA SER A 254 -6.69 12.54 -2.00
C SER A 254 -8.13 12.11 -2.29
N VAL A 255 -8.32 11.45 -3.43
CA VAL A 255 -9.60 10.83 -3.84
C VAL A 255 -9.40 9.35 -4.06
N MET A 256 -10.48 8.57 -3.97
CA MET A 256 -10.44 7.14 -4.26
C MET A 256 -11.20 6.78 -5.55
N ASN A 257 -10.64 5.83 -6.31
CA ASN A 257 -11.35 5.05 -7.31
C ASN A 257 -11.61 3.66 -6.74
N ILE A 258 -12.72 3.06 -7.14
CA ILE A 258 -13.03 1.66 -6.81
C ILE A 258 -13.30 0.95 -8.13
N GLU A 259 -12.52 -0.10 -8.37
CA GLU A 259 -12.69 -0.99 -9.51
C GLU A 259 -13.17 -2.35 -9.03
N TYR A 260 -14.03 -2.96 -9.84
CA TYR A 260 -14.53 -4.31 -9.66
C TYR A 260 -14.36 -5.09 -10.97
N ASP A 261 -13.68 -6.24 -10.94
CA ASP A 261 -13.34 -7.04 -12.14
C ASP A 261 -12.79 -6.16 -13.29
N ARG A 262 -11.88 -5.24 -12.94
CA ARG A 262 -11.26 -4.26 -13.86
C ARG A 262 -12.23 -3.27 -14.51
N LYS A 263 -13.42 -3.11 -13.95
CA LYS A 263 -14.39 -2.07 -14.34
C LYS A 263 -14.48 -1.04 -13.24
N LEU A 264 -14.32 0.23 -13.62
CA LEU A 264 -14.48 1.36 -12.71
C LEU A 264 -15.92 1.46 -12.23
N LEU A 265 -16.12 1.26 -10.93
CA LEU A 265 -17.41 1.37 -10.25
C LEU A 265 -17.60 2.78 -9.68
N VAL A 266 -16.54 3.33 -9.09
CA VAL A 266 -16.53 4.64 -8.45
C VAL A 266 -15.30 5.39 -8.92
N SER A 267 -15.47 6.66 -9.27
CA SER A 267 -14.40 7.52 -9.74
C SER A 267 -14.27 8.77 -8.89
N GLU A 268 -13.04 9.09 -8.50
CA GLU A 268 -12.62 10.34 -7.86
C GLU A 268 -13.47 10.73 -6.65
N TYR A 269 -13.76 9.74 -5.81
CA TYR A 269 -14.63 9.93 -4.66
C TYR A 269 -13.87 10.49 -3.46
N ALA A 270 -14.42 11.57 -2.91
CA ALA A 270 -13.75 12.41 -1.92
C ALA A 270 -14.08 12.06 -0.46
N ALA A 271 -15.26 11.49 -0.20
CA ALA A 271 -15.70 11.26 1.18
C ALA A 271 -14.87 10.18 1.88
N ASP A 272 -14.87 10.18 3.21
CA ASP A 272 -14.13 9.24 4.05
C ASP A 272 -14.76 7.85 4.13
N PHE A 273 -15.98 7.70 3.61
CA PHE A 273 -16.60 6.40 3.44
C PHE A 273 -17.51 6.35 2.22
N ILE A 274 -17.67 5.15 1.68
CA ILE A 274 -18.63 4.83 0.64
C ILE A 274 -19.19 3.43 0.85
N ARG A 275 -20.46 3.22 0.45
CA ARG A 275 -21.05 1.90 0.35
C ARG A 275 -21.07 1.47 -1.11
N VAL A 276 -20.48 0.33 -1.39
CA VAL A 276 -20.49 -0.30 -2.72
C VAL A 276 -21.23 -1.63 -2.65
N PRO A 277 -22.00 -2.02 -3.67
CA PRO A 277 -22.62 -3.34 -3.70
C PRO A 277 -21.57 -4.45 -3.66
N TYR A 278 -21.90 -5.56 -3.01
CA TYR A 278 -21.10 -6.77 -3.15
C TYR A 278 -21.14 -7.30 -4.58
N ALA A 279 -20.09 -8.02 -4.97
CA ALA A 279 -20.18 -8.99 -6.04
C ALA A 279 -21.31 -9.99 -5.75
N ALA A 280 -21.89 -10.53 -6.82
CA ALA A 280 -22.89 -11.59 -6.69
C ALA A 280 -22.32 -12.75 -5.85
N PHE A 281 -23.12 -13.26 -4.90
CA PHE A 281 -22.64 -14.29 -3.98
C PHE A 281 -22.13 -15.52 -4.75
N GLY A 282 -20.97 -16.03 -4.35
CA GLY A 282 -20.33 -17.14 -5.03
C GLY A 282 -19.62 -16.79 -6.34
N ALA A 283 -19.34 -15.51 -6.61
CA ALA A 283 -18.39 -15.13 -7.66
C ALA A 283 -17.01 -15.78 -7.42
N SER A 284 -16.34 -16.19 -8.50
CA SER A 284 -15.00 -16.80 -8.45
C SER A 284 -13.94 -15.72 -8.50
N ASN A 285 -13.10 -15.63 -7.47
CA ASN A 285 -12.04 -14.63 -7.29
C ASN A 285 -12.50 -13.20 -7.65
N PRO A 286 -13.60 -12.69 -7.05
CA PRO A 286 -14.03 -11.34 -7.33
C PRO A 286 -12.93 -10.37 -6.87
N GLU A 287 -12.39 -9.61 -7.80
CA GLU A 287 -11.31 -8.67 -7.51
C GLU A 287 -11.91 -7.26 -7.36
N MET A 288 -11.84 -6.74 -6.14
CA MET A 288 -12.11 -5.33 -5.87
C MET A 288 -10.81 -4.64 -5.51
N VAL A 289 -10.51 -3.56 -6.21
CA VAL A 289 -9.32 -2.74 -6.02
C VAL A 289 -9.75 -1.35 -5.61
N VAL A 290 -9.18 -0.84 -4.54
CA VAL A 290 -9.31 0.58 -4.18
C VAL A 290 -8.00 1.27 -4.58
N GLU A 291 -8.10 2.28 -5.44
CA GLU A 291 -6.95 3.10 -5.81
C GLU A 291 -7.10 4.47 -5.16
N VAL A 292 -6.04 4.95 -4.50
CA VAL A 292 -5.98 6.30 -3.96
C VAL A 292 -5.08 7.16 -4.83
N LEU A 293 -5.60 8.33 -5.17
CA LEU A 293 -5.04 9.26 -6.15
C LEU A 293 -4.92 10.67 -5.55
N PRO A 294 -3.97 11.49 -6.02
CA PRO A 294 -3.91 12.90 -5.70
C PRO A 294 -5.21 13.60 -6.09
N TRP A 295 -5.62 14.57 -5.28
CA TRP A 295 -6.85 15.33 -5.52
C TRP A 295 -6.84 16.02 -6.89
N ASP A 296 -5.83 16.83 -7.14
CA ASP A 296 -5.67 17.61 -8.36
C ASP A 296 -5.22 16.73 -9.54
N LYS A 297 -6.04 16.67 -10.59
CA LYS A 297 -5.76 15.81 -11.76
C LYS A 297 -4.45 16.15 -12.48
N ALA A 298 -4.11 17.44 -12.54
CA ALA A 298 -2.91 17.92 -13.21
C ALA A 298 -1.61 17.45 -12.54
N ASP A 299 -1.68 17.09 -11.26
CA ASP A 299 -0.55 16.68 -10.43
C ASP A 299 -0.41 15.14 -10.32
N ARG A 300 -1.24 14.39 -11.07
CA ARG A 300 -1.19 12.92 -11.08
C ARG A 300 -0.13 12.43 -12.07
N VAL A 301 0.79 11.62 -11.59
CA VAL A 301 1.84 10.97 -12.38
C VAL A 301 1.59 9.46 -12.33
N PHE A 302 1.14 8.93 -13.46
CA PHE A 302 0.75 7.52 -13.55
C PHE A 302 1.90 6.60 -13.10
N GLY A 303 1.64 5.75 -12.10
CA GLY A 303 2.61 4.79 -11.55
C GLY A 303 3.57 5.32 -10.47
N ALA A 304 3.58 6.61 -10.13
CA ALA A 304 4.50 7.18 -9.13
C ALA A 304 3.81 7.65 -7.84
N ASN A 305 2.60 8.21 -7.96
CA ASN A 305 1.83 8.75 -6.83
C ASN A 305 0.40 8.21 -6.81
N ILE A 306 0.25 6.92 -7.13
CA ILE A 306 -0.99 6.16 -7.02
C ILE A 306 -0.71 5.00 -6.07
N HIS A 307 -1.59 4.76 -5.12
CA HIS A 307 -1.50 3.60 -4.25
C HIS A 307 -2.71 2.71 -4.42
N LYS A 308 -2.49 1.41 -4.59
CA LYS A 308 -3.54 0.42 -4.83
C LYS A 308 -3.62 -0.54 -3.65
N TYR A 309 -4.84 -0.77 -3.19
CA TYR A 309 -5.18 -1.80 -2.23
C TYR A 309 -5.84 -2.94 -3.00
N GLU A 310 -5.08 -4.01 -3.22
CA GLU A 310 -5.54 -5.22 -3.88
C GLU A 310 -6.25 -6.16 -2.88
N SER A 311 -7.05 -7.10 -3.41
CA SER A 311 -7.70 -8.16 -2.62
C SER A 311 -8.71 -7.70 -1.56
N VAL A 312 -9.53 -6.68 -1.87
CA VAL A 312 -10.64 -6.28 -0.99
C VAL A 312 -11.73 -7.36 -0.97
N GLN A 313 -12.40 -7.56 0.17
CA GLN A 313 -13.52 -8.51 0.30
C GLN A 313 -14.65 -8.13 -0.68
N ALA A 314 -14.65 -8.75 -1.86
CA ALA A 314 -15.56 -8.36 -2.92
C ALA A 314 -16.88 -9.13 -2.92
N SER A 315 -16.96 -10.32 -2.32
CA SER A 315 -18.21 -11.07 -2.15
C SER A 315 -18.64 -11.10 -0.68
N LEU A 316 -19.94 -11.10 -0.46
CA LEU A 316 -20.53 -11.36 0.85
C LEU A 316 -20.21 -12.79 1.30
N GLY A 317 -20.04 -12.96 2.61
CA GLY A 317 -19.78 -14.26 3.24
C GLY A 317 -18.30 -14.50 3.53
N ILE A 318 -18.00 -15.68 4.06
CA ILE A 318 -16.67 -16.13 4.47
C ILE A 318 -16.19 -17.15 3.45
N LEU A 319 -14.95 -17.00 2.96
CA LEU A 319 -14.31 -17.96 2.08
C LEU A 319 -13.79 -19.15 2.91
N ILE A 320 -14.47 -20.29 2.82
CA ILE A 320 -14.19 -21.52 3.58
C ILE A 320 -13.49 -22.61 2.76
N ALA A 321 -13.46 -22.47 1.43
CA ALA A 321 -12.65 -23.29 0.52
C ALA A 321 -11.80 -22.36 -0.38
N PRO A 322 -10.56 -22.03 0.02
CA PRO A 322 -9.79 -20.94 -0.58
C PRO A 322 -9.39 -21.20 -2.04
N GLU A 323 -9.35 -22.46 -2.47
CA GLU A 323 -9.03 -22.81 -3.87
C GLU A 323 -10.17 -22.54 -4.85
N GLN A 324 -11.38 -22.29 -4.35
CA GLN A 324 -12.58 -21.92 -5.13
C GLN A 324 -12.92 -22.86 -6.29
N ASN A 325 -12.49 -24.12 -6.21
CA ASN A 325 -12.61 -25.08 -7.29
C ASN A 325 -13.52 -26.25 -6.90
N TRP A 326 -14.82 -26.08 -7.17
CA TRP A 326 -15.87 -27.08 -6.95
C TRP A 326 -15.90 -27.68 -5.55
N ALA A 327 -15.95 -26.81 -4.53
CA ALA A 327 -16.07 -27.23 -3.15
C ALA A 327 -17.29 -28.14 -2.94
N ARG A 328 -17.07 -29.23 -2.21
CA ARG A 328 -18.12 -30.18 -1.81
C ARG A 328 -18.44 -30.00 -0.34
N TYR A 329 -19.72 -30.16 -0.01
CA TYR A 329 -20.24 -29.86 1.31
C TYR A 329 -21.01 -31.03 1.89
N GLY A 330 -20.76 -31.32 3.15
CA GLY A 330 -21.53 -32.21 3.99
C GLY A 330 -22.04 -31.48 5.24
N TYR A 331 -23.21 -31.86 5.75
CA TYR A 331 -23.73 -31.34 7.01
C TYR A 331 -24.21 -32.47 7.90
N ASN A 332 -23.65 -32.58 9.09
CA ASN A 332 -24.13 -33.49 10.12
C ASN A 332 -25.08 -32.72 11.06
N VAL A 333 -26.36 -33.12 11.04
CA VAL A 333 -27.41 -32.47 11.83
C VAL A 333 -27.37 -32.83 13.32
N GLN A 334 -26.74 -33.95 13.69
CA GLN A 334 -26.67 -34.40 15.08
C GLN A 334 -25.68 -33.56 15.89
N GLU A 335 -24.60 -33.11 15.25
CA GLU A 335 -23.54 -32.33 15.89
C GLU A 335 -23.50 -30.86 15.45
N ASP A 336 -24.36 -30.46 14.50
CA ASP A 336 -24.38 -29.12 13.90
C ASP A 336 -23.00 -28.73 13.31
N ILE A 337 -22.46 -29.60 12.46
CA ILE A 337 -21.13 -29.43 11.86
C ILE A 337 -21.19 -29.55 10.35
N MET A 338 -20.51 -28.63 9.69
CA MET A 338 -20.29 -28.65 8.25
C MET A 338 -18.93 -29.26 7.93
N TYR A 339 -18.88 -30.09 6.90
CA TYR A 339 -17.68 -30.63 6.31
C TYR A 339 -17.48 -30.03 4.92
N VAL A 340 -16.24 -29.66 4.61
CA VAL A 340 -15.86 -28.98 3.38
C VAL A 340 -14.67 -29.71 2.79
N SER A 341 -14.77 -30.08 1.51
CA SER A 341 -13.62 -30.56 0.74
C SER A 341 -12.94 -29.41 0.03
N SER A 342 -11.62 -29.29 0.22
CA SER A 342 -10.67 -28.54 -0.61
C SER A 342 -9.51 -29.47 -0.92
N TYR A 343 -8.91 -29.41 -2.11
CA TYR A 343 -7.98 -30.43 -2.65
C TYR A 343 -7.18 -31.25 -1.62
N GLY A 344 -7.50 -32.55 -1.53
CA GLY A 344 -6.81 -33.51 -0.65
C GLY A 344 -7.03 -33.34 0.86
N GLU A 345 -7.84 -32.37 1.29
CA GLU A 345 -8.24 -32.19 2.68
C GLU A 345 -9.76 -32.13 2.87
N ILE A 346 -10.18 -32.58 4.04
CA ILE A 346 -11.52 -32.37 4.57
C ILE A 346 -11.36 -31.49 5.79
N THR A 347 -12.05 -30.36 5.82
CA THR A 347 -12.12 -29.51 7.00
C THR A 347 -13.51 -29.57 7.57
N ASN A 348 -13.62 -29.41 8.88
CA ASN A 348 -14.92 -29.19 9.50
C ASN A 348 -15.00 -27.83 10.17
N TRP A 349 -16.23 -27.32 10.24
CA TRP A 349 -16.52 -25.96 10.65
C TRP A 349 -17.67 -25.98 11.66
N LEU A 350 -17.45 -25.30 12.80
CA LEU A 350 -18.44 -25.17 13.84
C LEU A 350 -19.53 -24.19 13.40
N TRP A 351 -20.78 -24.60 13.60
CA TRP A 351 -21.97 -23.84 13.28
C TRP A 351 -22.54 -23.18 14.56
N PRO A 352 -23.07 -21.94 14.53
CA PRO A 352 -23.27 -21.06 13.38
C PRO A 352 -22.14 -20.06 13.07
N ASP A 353 -21.09 -20.04 13.88
CA ASP A 353 -20.06 -19.00 13.81
C ASP A 353 -19.07 -19.16 12.63
N ILE A 354 -19.19 -20.24 11.86
CA ILE A 354 -18.34 -20.57 10.69
C ILE A 354 -16.85 -20.58 11.09
N ILE A 355 -16.53 -21.33 12.14
CA ILE A 355 -15.16 -21.42 12.66
C ILE A 355 -14.53 -22.74 12.22
N ARG A 356 -13.41 -22.70 11.48
CA ARG A 356 -12.63 -23.90 11.12
C ARG A 356 -12.15 -24.56 12.41
N TYR A 357 -12.44 -25.85 12.57
CA TYR A 357 -12.18 -26.56 13.83
C TYR A 357 -11.12 -27.65 13.70
N LYS A 358 -11.31 -28.58 12.76
CA LYS A 358 -10.38 -29.66 12.48
C LYS A 358 -10.16 -29.84 10.99
N GLU A 359 -9.06 -30.51 10.68
CA GLU A 359 -8.75 -31.01 9.36
C GLU A 359 -8.45 -32.51 9.42
N TYR A 360 -8.83 -33.19 8.36
CA TYR A 360 -8.50 -34.57 8.10
C TYR A 360 -7.88 -34.66 6.70
N LYS A 361 -6.70 -35.27 6.64
CA LYS A 361 -6.01 -35.58 5.39
C LYS A 361 -6.03 -37.08 5.23
N GLY A 362 -6.81 -37.56 4.26
CA GLY A 362 -6.90 -38.97 3.95
C GLY A 362 -5.55 -39.52 3.48
N PRO A 363 -5.32 -40.84 3.59
CA PRO A 363 -4.02 -41.46 3.32
C PRO A 363 -3.50 -41.23 1.90
N ASP A 364 -4.39 -41.01 0.93
CA ASP A 364 -4.02 -40.90 -0.49
C ASP A 364 -4.06 -39.44 -1.02
N GLY A 365 -4.39 -38.45 -0.18
CA GLY A 365 -4.49 -37.03 -0.60
C GLY A 365 -5.47 -36.77 -1.75
N ASN A 366 -6.38 -37.71 -2.04
CA ASN A 366 -7.30 -37.65 -3.16
C ASN A 366 -8.51 -36.75 -2.87
N ASN A 367 -9.01 -36.07 -3.91
CA ASN A 367 -10.22 -35.26 -3.83
C ASN A 367 -11.42 -36.09 -3.36
N VAL A 368 -12.28 -35.45 -2.57
CA VAL A 368 -13.56 -36.06 -2.17
C VAL A 368 -14.53 -35.91 -3.33
N ASN A 369 -14.95 -37.04 -3.87
CA ASN A 369 -15.91 -37.12 -4.95
C ASN A 369 -17.35 -36.99 -4.44
N ASN A 370 -17.62 -37.54 -3.24
CA ASN A 370 -18.96 -37.58 -2.68
C ASN A 370 -18.95 -37.71 -1.15
N TYR A 371 -20.01 -37.26 -0.51
CA TYR A 371 -20.22 -37.37 0.93
C TYR A 371 -21.50 -38.17 1.25
N ALA A 372 -21.47 -38.95 2.32
CA ALA A 372 -22.66 -39.41 3.02
C ALA A 372 -22.59 -38.98 4.48
N LEU A 373 -23.69 -38.43 4.99
CA LEU A 373 -23.80 -37.94 6.36
C LEU A 373 -24.94 -38.69 7.01
N SER A 374 -24.71 -39.20 8.22
CA SER A 374 -25.75 -39.89 8.95
C SER A 374 -26.76 -38.89 9.52
N MET A 375 -28.05 -39.18 9.31
CA MET A 375 -29.13 -38.47 10.00
C MET A 375 -29.37 -39.01 11.41
N TYR A 376 -28.67 -40.07 11.83
CA TYR A 376 -28.96 -40.82 13.05
C TYR A 376 -27.81 -40.82 14.07
N ASN A 377 -26.59 -40.49 13.65
CA ASN A 377 -25.41 -40.42 14.51
C ASN A 377 -24.37 -39.43 13.94
N SER A 378 -23.21 -39.33 14.58
CA SER A 378 -22.14 -38.38 14.21
C SER A 378 -21.23 -38.85 13.08
N ARG A 379 -21.60 -39.91 12.34
CA ARG A 379 -20.76 -40.44 11.27
C ARG A 379 -20.90 -39.65 9.98
N MET A 380 -19.77 -39.60 9.29
CA MET A 380 -19.68 -39.17 7.91
C MET A 380 -18.82 -40.13 7.11
N ALA A 381 -19.11 -40.27 5.83
CA ALA A 381 -18.30 -41.00 4.86
C ALA A 381 -17.88 -40.05 3.76
N ALA A 382 -16.59 -40.05 3.44
CA ALA A 382 -16.01 -39.35 2.30
C ALA A 382 -15.54 -40.37 1.26
N ALA A 383 -16.14 -40.35 0.08
CA ALA A 383 -15.71 -41.17 -1.03
C ALA A 383 -14.59 -40.47 -1.81
N HIS A 384 -13.49 -41.19 -1.98
CA HIS A 384 -12.39 -40.85 -2.86
C HIS A 384 -12.46 -41.72 -4.13
N ASN A 385 -11.40 -41.75 -4.95
CA ASN A 385 -11.39 -42.54 -6.18
C ASN A 385 -11.44 -44.06 -5.94
N GLN A 386 -10.86 -44.56 -4.84
CA GLN A 386 -10.71 -46.01 -4.59
C GLN A 386 -11.12 -46.43 -3.18
N THR A 387 -11.42 -45.46 -2.33
CA THR A 387 -11.66 -45.67 -0.92
C THR A 387 -12.82 -44.84 -0.44
N ILE A 388 -13.45 -45.29 0.64
CA ILE A 388 -14.40 -44.50 1.41
C ILE A 388 -13.86 -44.43 2.83
N ASP A 389 -13.51 -43.24 3.28
CA ASP A 389 -13.09 -42.99 4.66
C ASP A 389 -14.32 -42.65 5.49
N VAL A 390 -14.49 -43.34 6.61
CA VAL A 390 -15.55 -43.11 7.59
C VAL A 390 -14.94 -42.40 8.79
N LEU A 391 -15.44 -41.21 9.07
CA LEU A 391 -15.07 -40.41 10.23
C LEU A 391 -16.26 -40.31 11.19
N GLU A 392 -15.97 -40.15 12.47
CA GLU A 392 -16.97 -40.02 13.52
C GLU A 392 -16.60 -38.86 14.44
N SER A 393 -17.64 -38.21 14.96
CA SER A 393 -17.57 -37.03 15.81
C SER A 393 -16.98 -35.78 15.15
N LYS A 394 -17.21 -34.66 15.82
CA LYS A 394 -16.60 -33.36 15.52
C LYS A 394 -15.07 -33.36 15.55
N GLU A 395 -14.45 -34.31 16.23
CA GLU A 395 -12.99 -34.44 16.28
C GLU A 395 -12.42 -35.07 15.00
N MET A 396 -13.28 -35.43 14.04
CA MET A 396 -12.91 -36.11 12.79
C MET A 396 -12.13 -37.41 13.05
N GLN A 397 -12.54 -38.16 14.08
CA GLN A 397 -11.90 -39.41 14.43
C GLN A 397 -12.08 -40.41 13.30
N HIS A 398 -10.98 -40.86 12.72
CA HIS A 398 -11.02 -41.87 11.68
C HIS A 398 -11.48 -43.21 12.28
N VAL A 399 -12.60 -43.72 11.78
CA VAL A 399 -13.16 -45.01 12.19
C VAL A 399 -12.59 -46.12 11.33
N ARG A 400 -12.61 -45.92 10.00
CA ARG A 400 -12.18 -46.94 9.03
C ARG A 400 -12.05 -46.41 7.60
N THR A 401 -11.32 -47.16 6.79
CA THR A 401 -11.29 -47.06 5.33
C THR A 401 -11.92 -48.30 4.70
N ILE A 402 -12.87 -48.12 3.79
CA ILE A 402 -13.46 -49.18 2.95
C ILE A 402 -12.79 -49.11 1.57
N LYS A 403 -12.17 -50.21 1.13
CA LYS A 403 -11.56 -50.30 -0.21
C LYS A 403 -12.58 -50.74 -1.24
N LEU A 404 -12.70 -49.99 -2.33
CA LEU A 404 -13.51 -50.36 -3.49
C LEU A 404 -12.68 -51.28 -4.39
N GLY A 405 -13.25 -52.42 -4.78
CA GLY A 405 -12.52 -53.48 -5.48
C GLY A 405 -12.13 -53.17 -6.94
N ASN A 406 -12.57 -52.05 -7.52
CA ASN A 406 -12.35 -51.69 -8.92
C ASN A 406 -11.71 -50.30 -9.06
N LEU A 407 -10.57 -50.22 -9.76
CA LEU A 407 -9.76 -49.01 -9.89
C LEU A 407 -10.43 -47.87 -10.70
N TYR A 408 -11.50 -48.18 -11.46
CA TYR A 408 -12.20 -47.23 -12.32
C TYR A 408 -13.60 -46.86 -11.81
N SER A 409 -13.94 -47.23 -10.58
CA SER A 409 -15.27 -46.99 -10.05
C SER A 409 -15.40 -45.63 -9.37
N PHE A 410 -16.39 -44.83 -9.75
CA PHE A 410 -16.77 -43.64 -8.97
C PHE A 410 -18.00 -43.94 -8.11
N VAL A 411 -18.10 -43.29 -6.96
CA VAL A 411 -19.26 -43.45 -6.08
C VAL A 411 -20.30 -42.38 -6.42
N GLY A 412 -21.41 -42.79 -7.04
CA GLY A 412 -22.45 -41.89 -7.53
C GLY A 412 -23.37 -41.36 -6.45
N ALA A 413 -23.84 -42.24 -5.56
CA ALA A 413 -24.68 -41.86 -4.42
C ALA A 413 -24.33 -42.70 -3.20
N MET A 414 -24.45 -42.12 -2.00
CA MET A 414 -24.21 -42.82 -0.74
C MET A 414 -25.17 -42.32 0.34
N THR A 415 -25.52 -43.19 1.30
CA THR A 415 -26.24 -42.79 2.51
C THR A 415 -25.95 -43.75 3.66
N PHE A 416 -26.13 -43.26 4.89
CA PHE A 416 -26.20 -44.12 6.06
C PHE A 416 -27.65 -44.50 6.35
N THR A 417 -27.89 -45.76 6.63
CA THR A 417 -29.19 -46.28 7.04
C THR A 417 -29.37 -46.17 8.55
N LYS A 418 -30.61 -46.27 9.01
CA LYS A 418 -30.95 -46.24 10.45
C LYS A 418 -30.33 -47.40 11.24
N ASP A 419 -30.13 -48.55 10.60
CA ASP A 419 -29.46 -49.73 11.17
C ASP A 419 -27.92 -49.67 11.03
N ASP A 420 -27.38 -48.47 10.81
CA ASP A 420 -25.95 -48.18 10.86
C ASP A 420 -25.12 -48.93 9.81
N LYS A 421 -25.65 -48.95 8.59
CA LYS A 421 -24.98 -49.46 7.39
C LYS A 421 -24.71 -48.30 6.44
N LEU A 422 -23.65 -48.44 5.65
CA LEU A 422 -23.37 -47.55 4.54
C LEU A 422 -23.85 -48.24 3.26
N VAL A 423 -24.80 -47.61 2.58
CA VAL A 423 -25.27 -48.05 1.26
C VAL A 423 -24.70 -47.10 0.23
N CYS A 424 -24.00 -47.64 -0.77
CA CYS A 424 -23.39 -46.85 -1.83
C CYS A 424 -23.67 -47.43 -3.21
N LEU A 425 -24.09 -46.56 -4.12
CA LEU A 425 -24.18 -46.84 -5.55
C LEU A 425 -22.83 -46.50 -6.17
N VAL A 426 -22.18 -47.53 -6.70
CA VAL A 426 -20.87 -47.44 -7.33
C VAL A 426 -21.04 -47.67 -8.81
N SER A 427 -20.58 -46.70 -9.59
CA SER A 427 -20.57 -46.81 -11.04
C SER A 427 -19.38 -47.64 -11.48
N SER A 428 -19.69 -48.80 -12.04
CA SER A 428 -18.74 -49.69 -12.69
C SER A 428 -19.31 -50.14 -14.04
N LEU A 429 -18.75 -51.18 -14.67
CA LEU A 429 -19.32 -51.78 -15.90
C LEU A 429 -20.81 -52.15 -15.72
N ASN A 430 -21.14 -52.67 -14.53
CA ASN A 430 -22.52 -52.88 -14.09
C ASN A 430 -22.75 -52.00 -12.86
N GLN A 431 -23.73 -51.11 -12.92
CA GLN A 431 -24.08 -50.22 -11.81
C GLN A 431 -24.41 -51.06 -10.58
N THR A 432 -23.58 -50.98 -9.53
CA THR A 432 -23.63 -51.90 -8.40
C THR A 432 -23.93 -51.12 -7.13
N VAL A 433 -24.87 -51.61 -6.33
CA VAL A 433 -25.07 -51.13 -4.96
C VAL A 433 -24.34 -52.06 -4.01
N PHE A 434 -23.50 -51.48 -3.15
CA PHE A 434 -22.85 -52.18 -2.05
C PHE A 434 -23.44 -51.74 -0.71
N VAL A 435 -23.53 -52.68 0.22
CA VAL A 435 -24.03 -52.45 1.58
C VAL A 435 -22.96 -52.92 2.54
N TYR A 436 -22.36 -51.99 3.26
CA TYR A 436 -21.33 -52.27 4.26
C TYR A 436 -21.90 -52.11 5.66
N ARG A 437 -21.53 -53.02 6.56
CA ARG A 437 -21.83 -52.90 7.98
C ARG A 437 -20.80 -52.00 8.64
N MET A 438 -21.21 -50.97 9.39
CA MET A 438 -20.24 -50.02 9.94
C MET A 438 -19.48 -50.54 11.17
N SER A 439 -20.03 -51.53 11.89
CA SER A 439 -19.37 -52.11 13.07
C SER A 439 -18.01 -52.75 12.74
N ASP A 440 -17.89 -53.45 11.61
CA ASP A 440 -16.69 -54.19 11.19
C ASP A 440 -16.19 -53.80 9.79
N GLY A 441 -17.00 -53.08 9.00
CA GLY A 441 -16.71 -52.69 7.61
C GLY A 441 -16.90 -53.82 6.61
N ALA A 442 -17.46 -54.95 7.03
CA ALA A 442 -17.68 -56.08 6.15
C ALA A 442 -18.75 -55.74 5.10
N LEU A 443 -18.54 -56.23 3.88
CA LEU A 443 -19.57 -56.21 2.85
C LEU A 443 -20.69 -57.18 3.27
N GLU A 444 -21.88 -56.63 3.55
CA GLU A 444 -23.04 -57.40 3.97
C GLU A 444 -23.89 -57.86 2.79
N ASN A 445 -24.00 -57.00 1.76
CA ASN A 445 -24.79 -57.29 0.57
C ASN A 445 -24.28 -56.51 -0.66
N SER A 446 -24.54 -57.05 -1.84
CA SER A 446 -24.31 -56.35 -3.11
C SER A 446 -25.32 -56.79 -4.16
N PHE A 447 -25.76 -55.88 -5.00
CA PHE A 447 -26.64 -56.20 -6.12
C PHE A 447 -26.41 -55.26 -7.31
N GLU A 448 -26.70 -55.76 -8.50
CA GLU A 448 -26.62 -55.04 -9.77
C GLU A 448 -28.02 -54.83 -10.34
N PHE A 449 -28.19 -53.79 -11.15
CA PHE A 449 -29.42 -53.57 -11.89
C PHE A 449 -29.40 -54.33 -13.22
N SER A 450 -30.55 -54.89 -13.62
CA SER A 450 -30.73 -55.53 -14.92
C SER A 450 -30.65 -54.56 -16.09
N GLU A 451 -30.82 -53.26 -15.81
CA GLU A 451 -30.78 -52.18 -16.78
C GLU A 451 -29.73 -51.16 -16.34
N TYR A 452 -29.12 -50.47 -17.31
CA TYR A 452 -28.18 -49.40 -16.99
C TYR A 452 -28.93 -48.20 -16.39
N LEU A 453 -28.56 -47.83 -15.15
CA LEU A 453 -29.05 -46.63 -14.46
C LEU A 453 -27.92 -45.61 -14.33
N ASN A 454 -28.18 -44.32 -14.55
CA ASN A 454 -27.11 -43.33 -14.48
C ASN A 454 -26.80 -42.97 -13.01
N ALA A 455 -25.66 -43.42 -12.51
CA ALA A 455 -25.20 -43.16 -11.15
C ALA A 455 -24.70 -41.73 -10.90
N TYR A 456 -24.38 -40.93 -11.93
CA TYR A 456 -23.96 -39.53 -11.75
C TYR A 456 -25.08 -38.65 -11.20
N ASN A 457 -26.33 -38.98 -11.54
CA ASN A 457 -27.53 -38.26 -11.13
C ASN A 457 -28.41 -39.16 -10.26
N ALA A 458 -27.80 -39.79 -9.25
CA ALA A 458 -28.48 -40.67 -8.33
C ALA A 458 -28.52 -40.08 -6.91
N SER A 459 -29.56 -40.43 -6.15
CA SER A 459 -29.71 -39.98 -4.77
C SER A 459 -30.47 -41.01 -3.94
N PHE A 460 -29.95 -41.31 -2.75
CA PHE A 460 -30.64 -42.13 -1.77
C PHE A 460 -31.52 -41.26 -0.86
N SER A 461 -32.62 -41.83 -0.37
CA SER A 461 -33.32 -41.28 0.80
C SER A 461 -32.42 -41.33 2.03
N SER A 462 -32.67 -40.46 2.99
CA SER A 462 -31.91 -40.40 4.26
C SER A 462 -32.06 -41.65 5.13
N ASP A 463 -33.00 -42.55 4.83
CA ASP A 463 -33.16 -43.85 5.48
C ASP A 463 -32.65 -45.03 4.62
N GLY A 464 -32.20 -44.76 3.38
CA GLY A 464 -31.73 -45.76 2.43
C GLY A 464 -32.82 -46.69 1.87
N ARG A 465 -34.11 -46.43 2.10
CA ARG A 465 -35.21 -47.22 1.53
C ARG A 465 -35.51 -46.91 0.07
N TYR A 466 -35.06 -45.77 -0.44
CA TYR A 466 -35.34 -45.32 -1.79
C TYR A 466 -34.06 -44.87 -2.48
N LEU A 467 -33.88 -45.28 -3.72
CA LEU A 467 -32.82 -44.82 -4.60
C LEU A 467 -33.45 -44.29 -5.88
N CYS A 468 -33.27 -43.00 -6.13
CA CYS A 468 -33.64 -42.37 -7.38
C CYS A 468 -32.42 -42.35 -8.29
N CYS A 469 -32.54 -42.84 -9.52
CA CYS A 469 -31.51 -42.77 -10.55
C CYS A 469 -32.09 -42.19 -11.84
N GLU A 470 -31.32 -41.39 -12.56
CA GLU A 470 -31.69 -40.96 -13.90
C GLU A 470 -31.72 -42.15 -14.88
N ASN A 471 -32.71 -42.16 -15.79
CA ASN A 471 -32.84 -43.16 -16.84
C ASN A 471 -31.69 -43.03 -17.85
N SER A 472 -31.21 -44.14 -18.41
CA SER A 472 -30.11 -44.17 -19.40
C SER A 472 -30.36 -43.30 -20.64
N ASP A 473 -31.61 -43.24 -21.08
CA ASP A 473 -32.10 -42.45 -22.22
C ASP A 473 -32.41 -40.98 -21.88
N ARG A 474 -32.23 -40.57 -20.60
CA ARG A 474 -32.57 -39.25 -20.06
C ARG A 474 -34.05 -38.85 -20.24
N SER A 475 -34.94 -39.83 -20.43
CA SER A 475 -36.40 -39.64 -20.53
C SER A 475 -37.07 -39.25 -19.22
N GLY A 476 -36.37 -39.44 -18.09
CA GLY A 476 -36.87 -39.20 -16.74
C GLY A 476 -36.00 -39.93 -15.72
N PHE A 477 -36.63 -40.52 -14.71
CA PHE A 477 -35.93 -41.21 -13.63
C PHE A 477 -36.60 -42.53 -13.24
N THR A 478 -35.83 -43.38 -12.58
CA THR A 478 -36.27 -44.65 -12.00
C THR A 478 -36.13 -44.58 -10.49
N MET A 479 -37.21 -44.90 -9.78
CA MET A 479 -37.23 -45.06 -8.34
C MET A 479 -37.12 -46.54 -7.98
N VAL A 480 -36.06 -46.89 -7.27
CA VAL A 480 -35.81 -48.23 -6.73
C VAL A 480 -36.22 -48.24 -5.27
N ILE A 481 -37.13 -49.15 -4.91
CA ILE A 481 -37.58 -49.37 -3.54
C ILE A 481 -36.76 -50.49 -2.93
N LEU A 482 -36.14 -50.20 -1.79
CA LEU A 482 -35.29 -51.10 -1.04
C LEU A 482 -35.96 -51.50 0.27
N GLU A 483 -36.05 -52.81 0.51
CA GLU A 483 -36.41 -53.38 1.80
C GLU A 483 -35.24 -54.23 2.30
N ASN A 484 -34.80 -53.99 3.54
CA ASN A 484 -33.62 -54.64 4.12
C ASN A 484 -32.39 -54.55 3.19
N ASN A 485 -32.18 -53.38 2.58
CA ASN A 485 -31.09 -53.09 1.65
C ASN A 485 -31.04 -54.03 0.42
N ARG A 486 -32.23 -54.44 -0.07
CA ARG A 486 -32.43 -55.24 -1.30
C ARG A 486 -33.54 -54.64 -2.15
N PRO A 487 -33.42 -54.64 -3.49
CA PRO A 487 -34.46 -54.15 -4.37
C PRO A 487 -35.69 -55.06 -4.32
N VAL A 488 -36.85 -54.48 -4.04
CA VAL A 488 -38.15 -55.16 -4.07
C VAL A 488 -39.07 -54.65 -5.17
N SER A 489 -38.82 -53.43 -5.66
CA SER A 489 -39.60 -52.83 -6.74
C SER A 489 -38.78 -51.74 -7.44
N MET A 490 -38.98 -51.60 -8.75
CA MET A 490 -38.45 -50.51 -9.55
C MET A 490 -39.60 -49.87 -10.32
N LYS A 491 -39.66 -48.54 -10.30
CA LYS A 491 -40.72 -47.76 -10.95
C LYS A 491 -40.10 -46.69 -11.82
N LYS A 492 -40.31 -46.77 -13.13
CA LYS A 492 -39.86 -45.78 -14.10
C LYS A 492 -40.89 -44.66 -14.20
N MET A 493 -40.42 -43.42 -14.25
CA MET A 493 -41.21 -42.23 -14.57
C MET A 493 -40.60 -41.53 -15.77
N ASP A 494 -41.38 -41.42 -16.84
CA ASP A 494 -41.03 -40.63 -18.01
C ASP A 494 -41.51 -39.19 -17.76
N LEU A 495 -40.57 -38.32 -17.38
CA LEU A 495 -40.84 -36.94 -17.02
C LEU A 495 -39.62 -36.09 -17.38
N SER A 496 -39.80 -35.08 -18.22
CA SER A 496 -38.74 -34.10 -18.47
C SER A 496 -38.54 -33.25 -17.22
N TYR A 497 -37.32 -33.28 -16.68
CA TYR A 497 -36.94 -32.59 -15.46
C TYR A 497 -35.57 -31.93 -15.62
N SER A 498 -35.27 -30.97 -14.75
CA SER A 498 -34.05 -30.16 -14.77
C SER A 498 -33.30 -30.16 -13.43
N GLY A 499 -33.86 -30.79 -12.41
CA GLY A 499 -33.22 -30.99 -11.11
C GLY A 499 -34.06 -31.89 -10.22
N LEU A 500 -33.41 -32.60 -9.29
CA LEU A 500 -34.09 -33.44 -8.31
C LEU A 500 -33.34 -33.43 -6.97
N CYS A 501 -34.05 -33.67 -5.88
CA CYS A 501 -33.44 -34.00 -4.59
C CYS A 501 -34.39 -34.81 -3.71
N MET A 502 -33.82 -35.71 -2.90
CA MET A 502 -34.56 -36.40 -1.84
C MET A 502 -34.78 -35.46 -0.64
N ASN A 503 -35.93 -35.55 0.01
CA ASN A 503 -36.17 -34.79 1.24
C ASN A 503 -35.56 -35.53 2.45
N PRO A 504 -34.52 -34.99 3.12
CA PRO A 504 -33.84 -35.66 4.22
C PRO A 504 -34.72 -35.79 5.47
N LEU A 505 -35.71 -34.90 5.64
CA LEU A 505 -36.65 -34.92 6.77
C LEU A 505 -37.92 -35.74 6.48
N ASN A 506 -38.19 -36.03 5.21
CA ASN A 506 -39.27 -36.93 4.79
C ASN A 506 -38.75 -37.88 3.70
N PRO A 507 -38.16 -39.03 4.09
CA PRO A 507 -37.51 -39.96 3.17
C PRO A 507 -38.40 -40.49 2.02
N GLU A 508 -39.72 -40.40 2.18
CA GLU A 508 -40.71 -40.84 1.18
C GLU A 508 -41.06 -39.75 0.16
N GLN A 509 -40.39 -38.60 0.20
CA GLN A 509 -40.61 -37.49 -0.73
C GLN A 509 -39.42 -37.26 -1.65
N LEU A 510 -39.70 -37.26 -2.96
CA LEU A 510 -38.81 -36.81 -4.01
C LEU A 510 -39.28 -35.44 -4.51
N ILE A 511 -38.38 -34.46 -4.56
CA ILE A 511 -38.66 -33.13 -5.08
C ILE A 511 -38.02 -33.01 -6.46
N VAL A 512 -38.79 -32.60 -7.45
CA VAL A 512 -38.40 -32.56 -8.87
C VAL A 512 -38.70 -31.19 -9.44
N SER A 513 -37.75 -30.62 -10.17
CA SER A 513 -37.93 -29.41 -10.96
C SER A 513 -38.32 -29.78 -12.38
N THR A 514 -39.47 -29.31 -12.80
CA THR A 514 -39.97 -29.47 -14.17
C THR A 514 -40.15 -28.09 -14.80
N ASN A 515 -40.61 -28.02 -16.05
CA ASN A 515 -40.75 -26.75 -16.76
C ASN A 515 -41.73 -25.81 -16.03
N GLY A 516 -41.17 -24.87 -15.26
CA GLY A 516 -41.91 -23.85 -14.54
C GLY A 516 -42.35 -24.20 -13.12
N LYS A 517 -42.12 -25.44 -12.67
CA LYS A 517 -42.71 -25.98 -11.43
C LYS A 517 -41.72 -26.77 -10.59
N ILE A 518 -41.95 -26.74 -9.28
CA ILE A 518 -41.32 -27.64 -8.30
C ILE A 518 -42.40 -28.60 -7.81
N GLN A 519 -42.23 -29.89 -8.10
CA GLN A 519 -43.20 -30.94 -7.82
C GLN A 519 -42.65 -31.89 -6.77
N VAL A 520 -43.50 -32.32 -5.86
CA VAL A 520 -43.17 -33.28 -4.80
C VAL A 520 -43.92 -34.57 -5.06
N TYR A 521 -43.20 -35.67 -5.19
CA TYR A 521 -43.73 -37.00 -5.46
C TYR A 521 -43.53 -37.92 -4.27
N ASN A 522 -44.46 -38.87 -4.08
CA ASN A 522 -44.30 -39.95 -3.13
C ASN A 522 -43.35 -41.01 -3.72
N CYS A 523 -42.26 -41.36 -3.04
CA CYS A 523 -41.28 -42.33 -3.54
C CYS A 523 -41.82 -43.76 -3.66
N ARG A 524 -42.89 -44.12 -2.92
CA ARG A 524 -43.45 -45.47 -2.94
C ARG A 524 -44.26 -45.75 -4.19
N ASP A 525 -45.03 -44.79 -4.68
CA ASP A 525 -45.94 -44.98 -5.81
C ASP A 525 -45.81 -43.95 -6.93
N LEU A 526 -44.94 -42.95 -6.76
CA LEU A 526 -44.71 -41.84 -7.67
C LEU A 526 -45.96 -40.99 -7.92
N SER A 527 -46.93 -41.01 -7.00
CA SER A 527 -48.05 -40.06 -7.02
C SER A 527 -47.58 -38.64 -6.69
N LEU A 528 -48.16 -37.65 -7.37
CA LEU A 528 -47.88 -36.24 -7.10
C LEU A 528 -48.56 -35.84 -5.77
N ILE A 529 -47.76 -35.38 -4.81
CA ILE A 529 -48.22 -34.89 -3.50
C ILE A 529 -48.53 -33.40 -3.58
N HIS A 530 -47.61 -32.63 -4.15
CA HIS A 530 -47.68 -31.17 -4.16
C HIS A 530 -46.99 -30.58 -5.40
N SER A 531 -47.41 -29.39 -5.80
CA SER A 531 -46.82 -28.66 -6.94
C SER A 531 -46.81 -27.17 -6.62
N LEU A 532 -45.67 -26.55 -6.89
CA LEU A 532 -45.39 -25.14 -6.63
C LEU A 532 -44.96 -24.45 -7.93
N ASP A 533 -45.45 -23.23 -8.16
CA ASP A 533 -45.11 -22.44 -9.35
C ASP A 533 -43.88 -21.56 -9.09
N TYR A 534 -42.74 -21.96 -9.65
CA TYR A 534 -41.47 -21.24 -9.55
C TYR A 534 -40.75 -21.26 -10.92
N PRO A 535 -41.21 -20.44 -11.88
CA PRO A 535 -40.63 -20.43 -13.21
C PRO A 535 -39.15 -20.02 -13.21
N GLY A 536 -38.35 -20.76 -13.98
CA GLY A 536 -36.91 -20.53 -14.11
C GLY A 536 -36.06 -20.93 -12.89
N MET A 537 -36.65 -21.61 -11.90
CA MET A 537 -35.95 -22.07 -10.70
C MET A 537 -35.82 -23.60 -10.68
N LEU A 538 -34.71 -24.07 -10.16
CA LEU A 538 -34.36 -25.48 -9.97
C LEU A 538 -34.20 -25.77 -8.49
N VAL A 539 -34.57 -26.97 -8.08
CA VAL A 539 -34.33 -27.48 -6.74
C VAL A 539 -32.84 -27.76 -6.56
N SER A 540 -32.26 -27.28 -5.46
CA SER A 540 -30.88 -27.63 -5.10
C SER A 540 -30.83 -28.65 -3.98
N ASN A 541 -31.40 -28.33 -2.81
CA ASN A 541 -31.53 -29.25 -1.70
C ASN A 541 -32.56 -28.74 -0.70
N VAL A 542 -33.02 -29.63 0.18
CA VAL A 542 -33.71 -29.29 1.42
C VAL A 542 -32.67 -29.19 2.52
N ASP A 543 -32.75 -28.13 3.33
CA ASP A 543 -31.93 -27.99 4.53
C ASP A 543 -32.33 -29.10 5.54
N PRO A 544 -31.42 -30.02 5.89
CA PRO A 544 -31.72 -31.13 6.78
C PRO A 544 -32.02 -30.70 8.22
N LYS A 545 -31.73 -29.45 8.61
CA LYS A 545 -32.05 -28.92 9.94
C LYS A 545 -33.42 -28.25 9.98
N THR A 546 -33.68 -27.35 9.03
CA THR A 546 -34.89 -26.49 9.06
C THR A 546 -36.03 -27.02 8.20
N GLY A 547 -35.73 -27.85 7.20
CA GLY A 547 -36.69 -28.31 6.21
C GLY A 547 -37.01 -27.28 5.12
N PHE A 548 -36.35 -26.11 5.14
CA PHE A 548 -36.50 -25.13 4.06
C PHE A 548 -35.89 -25.65 2.77
N LEU A 549 -36.53 -25.31 1.66
CA LEU A 549 -36.07 -25.70 0.33
C LEU A 549 -35.27 -24.57 -0.30
N LEU A 550 -34.07 -24.91 -0.77
CA LEU A 550 -33.27 -24.01 -1.59
C LEU A 550 -33.59 -24.23 -3.07
N LEU A 551 -34.03 -23.16 -3.70
CA LEU A 551 -34.19 -23.05 -5.15
C LEU A 551 -33.09 -22.18 -5.76
N ARG A 552 -32.64 -22.52 -6.96
CA ARG A 552 -31.60 -21.82 -7.72
C ARG A 552 -32.11 -21.47 -9.11
N GLY A 553 -31.97 -20.22 -9.52
CA GLY A 553 -32.17 -19.76 -10.90
C GLY A 553 -30.87 -19.34 -11.57
N SER A 554 -30.96 -18.69 -12.73
CA SER A 554 -29.82 -18.26 -13.56
C SER A 554 -29.00 -17.08 -13.01
N GLY A 555 -29.30 -16.59 -11.81
CA GLY A 555 -28.60 -15.48 -11.16
C GLY A 555 -29.12 -15.13 -9.77
N ASN A 556 -30.00 -15.95 -9.21
CA ASN A 556 -30.46 -15.80 -7.84
C ASN A 556 -30.78 -17.15 -7.21
N VAL A 557 -30.88 -17.15 -5.90
CA VAL A 557 -31.41 -18.25 -5.11
C VAL A 557 -32.60 -17.79 -4.29
N LYS A 558 -33.49 -18.71 -3.97
CA LYS A 558 -34.60 -18.50 -3.04
C LYS A 558 -34.61 -19.59 -1.99
N VAL A 559 -34.79 -19.19 -0.74
CA VAL A 559 -35.11 -20.11 0.36
C VAL A 559 -36.59 -20.04 0.61
N ILE A 560 -37.27 -21.18 0.54
CA ILE A 560 -38.72 -21.27 0.66
C ILE A 560 -39.13 -22.24 1.76
N ASP A 561 -40.19 -21.89 2.48
CA ASP A 561 -40.92 -22.85 3.30
C ASP A 561 -41.95 -23.56 2.41
N MET A 562 -41.74 -24.85 2.16
CA MET A 562 -42.64 -25.64 1.33
C MET A 562 -44.03 -25.85 1.96
N LYS A 563 -44.17 -25.75 3.29
CA LYS A 563 -45.46 -25.96 3.97
C LYS A 563 -46.40 -24.80 3.73
N THR A 564 -45.88 -23.58 3.78
CA THR A 564 -46.65 -22.34 3.60
C THR A 564 -46.54 -21.77 2.19
N ASN A 565 -45.60 -22.29 1.37
CA ASN A 565 -45.19 -21.72 0.09
C ASN A 565 -44.71 -20.26 0.21
N THR A 566 -44.05 -19.92 1.31
CA THR A 566 -43.52 -18.56 1.54
C THR A 566 -42.06 -18.48 1.12
N VAL A 567 -41.71 -17.44 0.35
CA VAL A 567 -40.30 -17.11 0.07
C VAL A 567 -39.71 -16.37 1.27
N LEU A 568 -38.84 -17.05 2.00
CA LEU A 568 -38.21 -16.54 3.23
C LEU A 568 -37.00 -15.66 2.92
N TYR A 569 -36.24 -15.97 1.87
CA TYR A 569 -35.04 -15.23 1.50
C TYR A 569 -34.79 -15.30 0.00
N THR A 570 -34.19 -14.25 -0.56
CA THR A 570 -33.77 -14.19 -1.96
C THR A 570 -32.42 -13.50 -2.01
N LYS A 571 -31.48 -14.05 -2.77
CA LYS A 571 -30.14 -13.45 -2.94
C LYS A 571 -29.67 -13.60 -4.36
N GLU A 572 -29.08 -12.55 -4.90
CA GLU A 572 -28.35 -12.61 -6.17
C GLU A 572 -27.09 -13.45 -6.02
N VAL A 573 -26.88 -14.34 -6.98
CA VAL A 573 -25.72 -15.25 -7.01
C VAL A 573 -25.08 -15.19 -8.39
N SER A 574 -23.79 -15.50 -8.47
CA SER A 574 -23.12 -15.66 -9.76
C SER A 574 -23.85 -16.72 -10.59
N SER A 575 -24.06 -16.46 -11.88
CA SER A 575 -24.84 -17.32 -12.78
C SER A 575 -24.32 -18.76 -12.85
N PHE A 576 -23.02 -18.95 -12.64
CA PHE A 576 -22.36 -20.26 -12.63
C PHE A 576 -22.28 -20.91 -11.25
N SER A 577 -22.70 -20.21 -10.19
CA SER A 577 -22.57 -20.71 -8.83
C SER A 577 -23.71 -21.69 -8.48
N GLU A 578 -23.35 -22.94 -8.22
CA GLU A 578 -24.24 -23.89 -7.54
C GLU A 578 -24.26 -23.57 -6.05
N CYS A 579 -25.44 -23.55 -5.44
CA CYS A 579 -25.58 -23.24 -4.03
C CYS A 579 -26.21 -24.39 -3.26
N LYS A 580 -25.82 -24.58 -2.00
CA LYS A 580 -26.45 -25.50 -1.03
C LYS A 580 -26.90 -24.74 0.22
N LEU A 581 -27.92 -25.26 0.89
CA LEU A 581 -28.44 -24.71 2.14
C LEU A 581 -28.34 -25.74 3.26
N TYR A 582 -27.55 -25.47 4.30
CA TYR A 582 -27.42 -26.35 5.46
C TYR A 582 -27.46 -25.52 6.74
N GLY A 583 -28.41 -25.76 7.64
CA GLY A 583 -28.48 -25.04 8.91
C GLY A 583 -28.63 -23.52 8.78
N ASN A 584 -29.45 -23.04 7.83
CA ASN A 584 -29.55 -21.61 7.44
C ASN A 584 -28.26 -21.01 6.84
N VAL A 585 -27.46 -21.82 6.13
CA VAL A 585 -26.20 -21.38 5.52
C VAL A 585 -26.25 -21.56 4.05
N LEU A 586 -26.16 -20.44 3.34
CA LEU A 586 -25.99 -20.49 1.92
C LEU A 586 -24.51 -20.74 1.61
N LEU A 587 -24.24 -21.82 0.88
CA LEU A 587 -22.91 -22.26 0.48
C LEU A 587 -22.81 -22.19 -1.03
N SER A 588 -21.75 -21.61 -1.58
CA SER A 588 -21.47 -21.60 -3.02
C SER A 588 -20.47 -22.69 -3.40
N ASN A 589 -20.59 -23.31 -4.57
CA ASN A 589 -19.56 -24.23 -5.10
C ASN A 589 -18.17 -23.59 -5.31
N THR A 590 -18.08 -22.26 -5.23
CA THR A 590 -16.84 -21.47 -5.24
C THR A 590 -16.25 -21.27 -3.84
N GLY A 591 -16.79 -21.88 -2.79
CA GLY A 591 -16.16 -21.89 -1.47
C GLY A 591 -16.65 -20.83 -0.50
N TYR A 592 -17.66 -20.02 -0.83
CA TYR A 592 -18.20 -19.02 0.09
C TYR A 592 -19.33 -19.59 0.96
N ALA A 593 -19.37 -19.16 2.22
CA ALA A 593 -20.42 -19.46 3.17
C ALA A 593 -21.05 -18.17 3.72
N LEU A 594 -22.38 -18.14 3.77
CA LEU A 594 -23.15 -17.03 4.29
C LEU A 594 -24.22 -17.54 5.25
N HIS A 595 -24.12 -17.18 6.52
CA HIS A 595 -25.19 -17.42 7.49
C HIS A 595 -26.35 -16.45 7.23
N ILE A 596 -27.52 -17.01 6.87
CA ILE A 596 -28.69 -16.21 6.44
C ILE A 596 -29.81 -16.09 7.47
N GLU A 597 -29.69 -16.69 8.65
CA GLU A 597 -30.77 -16.70 9.67
C GLU A 597 -31.30 -15.30 9.99
N LYS A 598 -30.40 -14.31 10.16
CA LYS A 598 -30.78 -12.93 10.43
C LYS A 598 -31.47 -12.20 9.26
N TYR A 599 -31.44 -12.78 8.06
CA TYR A 599 -32.05 -12.22 6.85
C TYR A 599 -33.35 -12.92 6.43
N LEU A 600 -33.72 -14.01 7.10
CA LEU A 600 -34.97 -14.72 6.80
C LEU A 600 -36.16 -13.83 7.19
N LYS A 601 -37.12 -13.71 6.28
CA LYS A 601 -38.44 -13.13 6.60
C LYS A 601 -39.11 -14.01 7.66
N LYS A 602 -39.58 -13.36 8.72
CA LYS A 602 -40.31 -14.02 9.82
C LYS A 602 -41.79 -14.13 9.52
#